data_AF-A0A9E5YBG0-F1
#
_entry.id   AF-A0A9E5YBG0-F1
#
_cell.length_a   1.000
_cell.length_b   1.000
_cell.length_c   1.000
_cell.angle_alpha   90.00
_cell.angle_beta   90.00
_cell.angle_gamma   90.00
#
_symmetry.space_group_name_H-M   'P 1'
#
loop_
_entity.id
_entity.type
_entity.pdbx_description
1 polymer ?
#
loop_
_entity_poly.entity_id
_entity_poly.type
_entity_poly.pdbx_seq_one_letter_code
_entity_poly.pdbx_strand_id
1 'polypeptide(L)'
;DLRSSVILAVDKTKLLPGDTKVLEKKGKIVEIGKDIEKSNCIDTGVFLCSPKIFSYIEEVVKESGEELADAIAKAAKNKDAQVFDITQIESYASKMRKKIKPWWVDIDTEEDLRKAKKIIIESASKNPSDALAHYVHKPIENKLVSWIANFNITPNQLTILVNIIAYIVAALFFFGYLLPASILTFVVGIADGLDGKLARVKLKTSKIGSLEHSFDLLFEFSWFIALSWFLSRSTGNSIPLILCIFIILFIAFYRHIYDQFRRAMGRSLDDSGGFERKFKKIAGRRNLYNIPILVGILLVPLCSLNVLIYSLIFILFHSGITAVIYSLRAMKHMYSMDHKKI
;
A
#
# COMPACT_ATOMS: atom_id res chain seq x y z
N ASP A 1 13.66 -26.00 20.22
CA ASP A 1 12.96 -26.72 21.29
C ASP A 1 11.85 -25.89 21.90
N LEU A 2 10.60 -26.27 21.63
CA LEU A 2 9.43 -25.73 22.32
C LEU A 2 9.50 -26.18 23.78
N ARG A 3 9.65 -25.23 24.71
CA ARG A 3 9.67 -25.53 26.16
C ARG A 3 8.29 -25.86 26.72
N SER A 4 7.22 -25.65 25.95
CA SER A 4 5.83 -25.93 26.34
C SER A 4 5.12 -26.84 25.34
N SER A 5 4.12 -27.57 25.83
CA SER A 5 3.28 -28.43 25.00
C SER A 5 2.48 -27.65 23.98
N VAL A 6 2.02 -26.46 24.35
CA VAL A 6 1.25 -25.57 23.49
C VAL A 6 1.62 -24.10 23.70
N ILE A 7 1.62 -23.35 22.62
CA ILE A 7 1.65 -21.88 22.60
C ILE A 7 0.42 -21.41 21.83
N LEU A 8 -0.49 -20.70 22.51
CA LEU A 8 -1.67 -20.10 21.91
C LEU A 8 -1.37 -18.67 21.45
N ALA A 9 -1.65 -18.35 20.20
CA ALA A 9 -1.64 -16.96 19.75
C ALA A 9 -2.84 -16.22 20.37
N VAL A 10 -2.58 -15.07 21.00
CA VAL A 10 -3.63 -14.26 21.64
C VAL A 10 -3.61 -12.83 21.14
N ASP A 11 -4.77 -12.20 21.15
CA ASP A 11 -4.95 -10.77 20.87
C ASP A 11 -5.37 -10.03 22.15
N LYS A 12 -4.64 -8.96 22.51
CA LYS A 12 -4.93 -8.13 23.69
C LYS A 12 -5.81 -6.90 23.39
N THR A 13 -6.48 -6.89 22.24
CA THR A 13 -7.47 -5.86 21.89
C THR A 13 -8.81 -6.07 22.62
N LYS A 14 -9.79 -5.19 22.36
CA LYS A 14 -11.05 -5.14 23.10
C LYS A 14 -11.92 -6.38 22.81
N LEU A 15 -12.34 -7.09 23.86
CA LEU A 15 -13.17 -8.30 23.78
C LEU A 15 -14.54 -8.03 23.15
N LEU A 16 -15.01 -8.95 22.29
CA LEU A 16 -16.38 -8.99 21.76
C LEU A 16 -17.21 -10.08 22.47
N PRO A 17 -18.57 -9.98 22.46
CA PRO A 17 -19.42 -11.02 22.99
C PRO A 17 -19.33 -12.30 22.14
N GLY A 18 -19.05 -13.45 22.77
CA GLY A 18 -18.94 -14.75 22.09
C GLY A 18 -17.51 -15.27 21.92
N ASP A 19 -16.51 -14.40 22.03
CA ASP A 19 -15.10 -14.78 21.91
C ASP A 19 -14.67 -15.77 23.02
N THR A 20 -13.85 -16.76 22.67
CA THR A 20 -13.13 -17.57 23.67
C THR A 20 -12.10 -16.68 24.36
N LYS A 21 -12.27 -16.53 25.67
CA LYS A 21 -11.46 -15.60 26.46
C LYS A 21 -10.30 -16.34 27.12
N VAL A 22 -9.20 -15.62 27.31
CA VAL A 22 -7.99 -16.15 27.94
C VAL A 22 -7.58 -15.23 29.09
N LEU A 23 -7.26 -15.85 30.23
CA LEU A 23 -6.58 -15.19 31.34
C LEU A 23 -5.10 -15.55 31.33
N GLU A 24 -4.27 -14.57 31.03
CA GLU A 24 -2.82 -14.68 30.96
C GLU A 24 -2.14 -14.09 32.20
N LYS A 25 -1.17 -14.81 32.77
CA LYS A 25 -0.24 -14.28 33.78
C LYS A 25 1.20 -14.71 33.48
N LYS A 26 2.10 -13.73 33.32
CA LYS A 26 3.55 -13.93 33.09
C LYS A 26 3.84 -14.85 31.89
N GLY A 27 3.09 -14.68 30.80
CA GLY A 27 3.24 -15.44 29.55
C GLY A 27 2.61 -16.84 29.56
N LYS A 28 1.93 -17.23 30.64
CA LYS A 28 1.25 -18.53 30.76
C LYS A 28 -0.27 -18.37 30.77
N ILE A 29 -0.94 -19.36 30.19
CA ILE A 29 -2.40 -19.48 30.30
C ILE A 29 -2.73 -19.92 31.72
N VAL A 30 -3.59 -19.15 32.40
CA VAL A 30 -4.12 -19.48 33.72
C VAL A 30 -5.49 -20.12 33.58
N GLU A 31 -6.32 -19.54 32.72
CA GLU A 31 -7.69 -19.97 32.47
C GLU A 31 -8.07 -19.65 31.03
N ILE A 32 -8.90 -20.50 30.42
CA ILE A 32 -9.39 -20.35 29.06
C ILE A 32 -10.83 -20.87 28.99
N GLY A 33 -11.70 -20.16 28.29
CA GLY A 33 -13.09 -20.56 28.09
C GLY A 33 -13.99 -19.40 27.68
N LYS A 34 -15.21 -19.71 27.26
CA LYS A 34 -16.20 -18.70 26.85
C LYS A 34 -16.78 -17.93 28.05
N ASP A 35 -16.95 -18.63 29.18
CA ASP A 35 -17.66 -18.14 30.37
C ASP A 35 -16.77 -17.69 31.53
N ILE A 36 -15.46 -17.48 31.30
CA ILE A 36 -14.55 -17.04 32.37
C ILE A 36 -14.85 -15.59 32.81
N GLU A 37 -14.85 -15.35 34.12
CA GLU A 37 -15.18 -14.04 34.72
C GLU A 37 -14.12 -12.97 34.44
N LYS A 38 -12.83 -13.37 34.45
CA LYS A 38 -11.70 -12.47 34.29
C LYS A 38 -10.88 -12.89 33.09
N SER A 39 -10.63 -11.96 32.19
CA SER A 39 -9.82 -12.17 30.99
C SER A 39 -9.04 -10.91 30.63
N ASN A 40 -7.93 -11.09 29.94
CA ASN A 40 -7.09 -10.00 29.42
C ASN A 40 -6.62 -10.24 27.98
N CYS A 41 -7.04 -11.35 27.38
CA CYS A 41 -6.64 -11.81 26.06
C CYS A 41 -7.84 -12.48 25.37
N ILE A 42 -7.82 -12.45 24.04
CA ILE A 42 -8.74 -13.18 23.16
C ILE A 42 -7.96 -14.31 22.49
N ASP A 43 -8.54 -15.51 22.46
CA ASP A 43 -8.04 -16.64 21.68
C ASP A 43 -8.23 -16.38 20.18
N THR A 44 -7.17 -16.53 19.38
CA THR A 44 -7.25 -16.34 17.91
C THR A 44 -7.49 -17.62 17.12
N GLY A 45 -7.64 -18.77 17.80
CA GLY A 45 -7.76 -20.09 17.20
C GLY A 45 -6.47 -20.67 16.61
N VAL A 46 -5.32 -20.02 16.82
CA VAL A 46 -4.03 -20.42 16.24
C VAL A 46 -3.11 -20.94 17.32
N PHE A 47 -2.72 -22.21 17.19
CA PHE A 47 -1.89 -22.92 18.17
C PHE A 47 -0.61 -23.45 17.55
N LEU A 48 0.50 -23.30 18.27
CA LEU A 48 1.73 -24.02 18.00
C LEU A 48 1.89 -25.13 19.05
N CYS A 49 1.72 -26.37 18.62
CA CYS A 49 1.73 -27.54 19.49
C CYS A 49 2.98 -28.39 19.28
N SER A 50 3.54 -28.90 20.38
CA SER A 50 4.46 -30.03 20.33
C SER A 50 3.69 -31.35 20.39
N PRO A 51 4.28 -32.50 20.02
CA PRO A 51 3.62 -33.81 20.13
C PRO A 51 3.11 -34.15 21.53
N LYS A 52 3.65 -33.52 22.58
CA LYS A 52 3.18 -33.73 23.96
C LYS A 52 1.71 -33.33 24.16
N ILE A 53 1.14 -32.47 23.32
CA ILE A 53 -0.29 -32.09 23.41
C ILE A 53 -1.23 -33.30 23.32
N PHE A 54 -0.85 -34.34 22.57
CA PHE A 54 -1.67 -35.53 22.40
C PHE A 54 -1.90 -36.28 23.71
N SER A 55 -0.94 -36.23 24.66
CA SER A 55 -1.14 -36.81 25.99
C SER A 55 -2.27 -36.13 26.77
N TYR A 56 -2.36 -34.79 26.70
CA TYR A 56 -3.46 -34.05 27.33
C TYR A 56 -4.80 -34.30 26.65
N ILE A 57 -4.82 -34.42 25.32
CA ILE A 57 -6.03 -34.76 24.56
C ILE A 57 -6.53 -36.15 24.97
N GLU A 58 -5.66 -37.17 25.03
CA GLU A 58 -6.03 -38.52 25.45
C GLU A 58 -6.61 -38.57 26.86
N GLU A 59 -6.04 -37.80 27.80
CA GLU A 59 -6.57 -37.71 29.16
C GLU A 59 -7.93 -37.02 29.22
N VAL A 60 -8.12 -35.94 28.47
CA VAL A 60 -9.39 -35.21 28.41
C VAL A 60 -10.50 -36.06 27.81
N VAL A 61 -10.21 -36.81 26.74
CA VAL A 61 -11.17 -37.74 26.12
C VAL A 61 -11.62 -38.82 27.12
N LYS A 62 -10.72 -39.32 27.97
CA LYS A 62 -11.08 -40.27 29.05
C LYS A 62 -11.97 -39.66 30.12
N GLU A 63 -11.88 -38.34 30.31
CA GLU A 63 -12.69 -37.55 31.25
C GLU A 63 -13.97 -36.99 30.60
N SER A 64 -14.34 -37.47 29.40
CA SER A 64 -15.52 -37.04 28.64
C SER A 64 -15.48 -35.58 28.18
N GLY A 65 -14.30 -34.96 28.07
CA GLY A 65 -14.15 -33.67 27.39
C GLY A 65 -14.23 -33.82 25.88
N GLU A 66 -14.83 -32.84 25.22
CA GLU A 66 -15.18 -32.89 23.79
C GLU A 66 -14.47 -31.83 22.95
N GLU A 67 -13.93 -30.78 23.58
CA GLU A 67 -13.32 -29.65 22.88
C GLU A 67 -11.78 -29.63 23.01
N LEU A 68 -11.09 -29.09 22.00
CA LEU A 68 -9.65 -28.84 22.09
C LEU A 68 -9.33 -27.90 23.27
N ALA A 69 -10.22 -26.95 23.56
CA ALA A 69 -10.09 -26.01 24.68
C ALA A 69 -9.93 -26.73 26.03
N ASP A 70 -10.54 -27.90 26.22
CA ASP A 70 -10.41 -28.71 27.42
C ASP A 70 -8.98 -29.23 27.60
N ALA A 71 -8.36 -29.70 26.51
CA ALA A 71 -6.97 -30.14 26.50
C ALA A 71 -6.00 -28.97 26.77
N ILE A 72 -6.29 -27.78 26.22
CA ILE A 72 -5.52 -26.56 26.51
C ILE A 72 -5.67 -26.16 27.98
N ALA A 73 -6.88 -26.20 28.53
CA ALA A 73 -7.13 -25.91 29.93
C ALA A 73 -6.38 -26.90 30.85
N LYS A 74 -6.31 -28.18 30.47
CA LYS A 74 -5.54 -29.19 31.20
C LYS A 74 -4.03 -28.97 31.11
N ALA A 75 -3.51 -28.63 29.93
CA ALA A 75 -2.12 -28.21 29.76
C ALA A 75 -1.80 -26.94 30.59
N ALA A 76 -2.73 -25.98 30.65
CA ALA A 76 -2.61 -24.77 31.43
C ALA A 76 -2.55 -25.05 32.95
N LYS A 77 -3.41 -25.93 33.47
CA LYS A 77 -3.35 -26.40 34.88
C LYS A 77 -1.98 -26.99 35.21
N ASN A 78 -1.36 -27.70 34.27
CA ASN A 78 -0.01 -28.27 34.39
C ASN A 78 1.12 -27.26 34.12
N LYS A 79 0.82 -25.96 33.94
CA LYS A 79 1.76 -24.88 33.59
C LYS A 79 2.54 -25.12 32.30
N ASP A 80 1.97 -25.90 31.40
CA ASP A 80 2.55 -26.37 30.13
C ASP A 80 1.88 -25.75 28.88
N ALA A 81 1.10 -24.67 29.11
CA ALA A 81 0.51 -23.85 28.08
C ALA A 81 1.00 -22.39 28.21
N GLN A 82 1.50 -21.83 27.11
CA GLN A 82 1.97 -20.46 27.01
C GLN A 82 1.12 -19.65 26.03
N VAL A 83 1.25 -18.34 26.10
CA VAL A 83 0.67 -17.45 25.08
C VAL A 83 1.75 -16.82 24.20
N PHE A 84 1.36 -16.45 23.00
CA PHE A 84 2.10 -15.55 22.12
C PHE A 84 1.20 -14.36 21.76
N ASP A 85 1.53 -13.18 22.24
CA ASP A 85 0.76 -11.97 21.98
C ASP A 85 1.05 -11.43 20.58
N ILE A 86 0.08 -11.53 19.67
CA ILE A 86 0.26 -11.11 18.28
C ILE A 86 0.52 -9.60 18.17
N THR A 87 0.13 -8.80 19.16
CA THR A 87 0.34 -7.34 19.14
C THR A 87 1.82 -6.95 19.24
N GLN A 88 2.67 -7.89 19.68
CA GLN A 88 4.12 -7.72 19.75
C GLN A 88 4.81 -7.87 18.39
N ILE A 89 4.12 -8.42 17.38
CA ILE A 89 4.65 -8.49 16.01
C ILE A 89 4.60 -7.08 15.40
N GLU A 90 5.69 -6.34 15.53
CA GLU A 90 5.89 -5.12 14.75
C GLU A 90 6.41 -5.46 13.36
N SER A 91 5.54 -5.35 12.35
CA SER A 91 5.96 -5.48 10.95
C SER A 91 5.90 -4.12 10.22
N TYR A 92 7.06 -3.55 9.91
CA TYR A 92 7.13 -2.45 8.96
C TYR A 92 7.27 -3.01 7.54
N ALA A 93 6.25 -2.78 6.71
CA ALA A 93 6.27 -3.19 5.31
C ALA A 93 6.73 -2.03 4.44
N SER A 94 8.03 -1.98 4.11
CA SER A 94 8.66 -0.92 3.29
C SER A 94 7.94 -0.69 1.95
N LYS A 95 7.58 -1.76 1.22
CA LYS A 95 6.81 -1.69 -0.04
C LYS A 95 5.40 -1.12 0.14
N MET A 96 4.85 -1.18 1.35
CA MET A 96 3.52 -0.70 1.71
C MET A 96 3.53 0.69 2.35
N ARG A 97 4.72 1.19 2.72
CA ARG A 97 4.93 2.45 3.43
C ARG A 97 4.12 2.57 4.71
N LYS A 98 3.91 1.44 5.41
CA LYS A 98 3.12 1.40 6.64
C LYS A 98 3.58 0.29 7.58
N LYS A 99 3.35 0.52 8.87
CA LYS A 99 3.33 -0.56 9.85
C LYS A 99 2.04 -1.35 9.67
N ILE A 100 2.15 -2.67 9.54
CA ILE A 100 1.01 -3.58 9.47
C ILE A 100 1.02 -4.35 10.78
N LYS A 101 0.02 -4.08 11.62
CA LYS A 101 -0.23 -4.93 12.78
C LYS A 101 -0.88 -6.22 12.30
N PRO A 102 -0.54 -7.38 12.87
CA PRO A 102 -1.32 -8.58 12.62
C PRO A 102 -2.75 -8.34 13.04
N TRP A 103 -3.65 -9.02 12.36
CA TRP A 103 -5.07 -8.99 12.63
C TRP A 103 -5.63 -10.36 12.28
N TRP A 104 -6.72 -10.70 12.93
CA TRP A 104 -7.50 -11.89 12.69
C TRP A 104 -8.98 -11.53 12.88
N VAL A 105 -9.88 -12.34 12.32
CA VAL A 105 -11.33 -12.16 12.43
C VAL A 105 -11.93 -13.56 12.40
N ASP A 106 -12.76 -13.89 13.39
CA ASP A 106 -13.60 -15.08 13.32
C ASP A 106 -14.78 -14.82 12.37
N ILE A 107 -15.17 -15.82 11.58
CA ILE A 107 -16.19 -15.66 10.53
C ILE A 107 -17.39 -16.56 10.84
N ASP A 108 -18.25 -16.08 11.74
CA ASP A 108 -19.49 -16.77 12.10
C ASP A 108 -20.72 -16.21 11.35
N THR A 109 -20.69 -14.91 11.03
CA THR A 109 -21.82 -14.21 10.42
C THR A 109 -21.47 -13.56 9.08
N GLU A 110 -22.52 -13.22 8.31
CA GLU A 110 -22.37 -12.41 7.10
C GLU A 110 -21.80 -11.00 7.42
N GLU A 111 -22.03 -10.49 8.63
CA GLU A 111 -21.42 -9.22 9.06
C GLU A 111 -19.91 -9.35 9.23
N ASP A 112 -19.44 -10.46 9.82
CA ASP A 112 -18.02 -10.76 9.96
C ASP A 112 -17.34 -10.91 8.61
N LEU A 113 -18.00 -11.55 7.65
CA LEU A 113 -17.51 -11.66 6.29
C LEU A 113 -17.31 -10.28 5.64
N ARG A 114 -18.25 -9.34 5.81
CA ARG A 114 -18.11 -7.96 5.31
C ARG A 114 -16.98 -7.22 6.00
N LYS A 115 -16.84 -7.38 7.32
CA LYS A 115 -15.76 -6.80 8.12
C LYS A 115 -14.39 -7.32 7.68
N ALA A 116 -14.26 -8.63 7.47
CA ALA A 116 -13.04 -9.26 6.98
C ALA A 116 -12.65 -8.77 5.59
N LYS A 117 -13.61 -8.69 4.64
CA LYS A 117 -13.36 -8.12 3.30
C LYS A 117 -12.81 -6.69 3.38
N LYS A 118 -13.40 -5.85 4.24
CA LYS A 118 -12.93 -4.47 4.45
C LYS A 118 -11.51 -4.44 5.02
N ILE A 119 -11.22 -5.24 6.04
CA ILE A 119 -9.88 -5.33 6.66
C ILE A 119 -8.84 -5.80 5.64
N ILE A 120 -9.14 -6.79 4.80
CA ILE A 120 -8.25 -7.27 3.74
C ILE A 120 -7.91 -6.13 2.78
N ILE A 121 -8.89 -5.37 2.30
CA ILE A 121 -8.69 -4.29 1.32
C ILE A 121 -7.90 -3.12 1.94
N GLU A 122 -8.23 -2.72 3.17
CA GLU A 122 -7.52 -1.66 3.89
C GLU A 122 -6.07 -2.07 4.19
N SER A 123 -5.86 -3.33 4.57
CA SER A 123 -4.54 -3.93 4.80
C SER A 123 -3.72 -4.05 3.51
N ALA A 124 -4.36 -4.34 2.38
CA ALA A 124 -3.73 -4.37 1.06
C ALA A 124 -3.47 -2.98 0.45
N SER A 125 -4.00 -1.91 1.04
CA SER A 125 -3.80 -0.54 0.55
C SER A 125 -2.47 0.04 1.04
N LYS A 126 -1.63 0.50 0.11
CA LYS A 126 -0.39 1.24 0.43
C LYS A 126 -0.74 2.60 1.05
N ASN A 127 0.18 3.16 1.84
CA ASN A 127 0.06 4.57 2.17
C ASN A 127 0.28 5.42 0.91
N PRO A 128 -0.67 6.32 0.56
CA PRO A 128 -0.60 7.13 -0.65
C PRO A 128 0.66 7.99 -0.70
N SER A 129 1.16 8.19 -1.92
CA SER A 129 2.39 8.95 -2.20
C SER A 129 2.16 10.44 -2.38
N ASP A 130 0.91 10.89 -2.58
CA ASP A 130 0.55 12.29 -2.85
C ASP A 130 -0.86 12.60 -2.33
N ALA A 131 -1.23 13.89 -2.29
CA ALA A 131 -2.51 14.34 -1.77
C ALA A 131 -3.70 13.84 -2.61
N LEU A 132 -3.60 13.86 -3.94
CA LEU A 132 -4.69 13.43 -4.82
C LEU A 132 -4.97 11.93 -4.64
N ALA A 133 -3.91 11.12 -4.58
CA ALA A 133 -4.02 9.70 -4.30
C ALA A 133 -4.62 9.43 -2.91
N HIS A 134 -4.34 10.29 -1.93
CA HIS A 134 -4.85 10.13 -0.56
C HIS A 134 -6.34 10.41 -0.44
N TYR A 135 -6.79 11.57 -0.93
CA TYR A 135 -8.16 12.04 -0.73
C TYR A 135 -9.13 11.54 -1.80
N VAL A 136 -8.66 11.32 -3.03
CA VAL A 136 -9.53 11.00 -4.16
C VAL A 136 -9.34 9.56 -4.62
N HIS A 137 -8.11 9.14 -4.97
CA HIS A 137 -7.94 7.83 -5.61
C HIS A 137 -8.18 6.69 -4.63
N LYS A 138 -7.59 6.73 -3.43
CA LYS A 138 -7.65 5.59 -2.49
C LYS A 138 -9.09 5.14 -2.16
N PRO A 139 -10.05 6.02 -1.83
CA PRO A 139 -11.44 5.60 -1.61
C PRO A 139 -12.06 4.92 -2.84
N ILE A 140 -11.84 5.48 -4.04
CA ILE A 140 -12.37 4.94 -5.30
C ILE A 140 -11.74 3.58 -5.60
N GLU A 141 -10.41 3.50 -5.55
CA GLU A 141 -9.65 2.27 -5.77
C GLU A 141 -10.08 1.15 -4.81
N ASN A 142 -10.32 1.47 -3.53
CA ASN A 142 -10.77 0.47 -2.55
C ASN A 142 -12.12 -0.13 -2.95
N LYS A 143 -13.06 0.72 -3.37
CA LYS A 143 -14.38 0.27 -3.84
C LYS A 143 -14.27 -0.56 -5.12
N LEU A 144 -13.47 -0.10 -6.08
CA LEU A 144 -13.23 -0.83 -7.34
C LEU A 144 -12.56 -2.18 -7.11
N VAL A 145 -11.51 -2.25 -6.29
CA VAL A 145 -10.85 -3.53 -5.97
C VAL A 145 -11.79 -4.45 -5.21
N SER A 146 -12.61 -3.94 -4.28
CA SER A 146 -13.64 -4.75 -3.59
C SER A 146 -14.59 -5.43 -4.56
N TRP A 147 -14.92 -4.75 -5.67
CA TRP A 147 -15.80 -5.26 -6.69
C TRP A 147 -15.08 -6.22 -7.65
N ILE A 148 -13.94 -5.80 -8.21
CA ILE A 148 -13.11 -6.58 -9.15
C ILE A 148 -12.60 -7.88 -8.52
N ALA A 149 -12.35 -7.90 -7.20
CA ALA A 149 -11.84 -9.06 -6.50
C ALA A 149 -12.76 -10.29 -6.61
N ASN A 150 -14.07 -10.10 -6.81
CA ASN A 150 -15.04 -11.19 -6.94
C ASN A 150 -15.05 -11.84 -8.33
N PHE A 151 -14.35 -11.25 -9.32
CA PHE A 151 -14.27 -11.79 -10.68
C PHE A 151 -12.93 -12.51 -10.91
N ASN A 152 -12.85 -13.36 -11.94
CA ASN A 152 -11.63 -14.06 -12.35
C ASN A 152 -10.63 -13.18 -13.13
N ILE A 153 -10.54 -11.89 -12.79
CA ILE A 153 -9.58 -10.95 -13.37
C ILE A 153 -8.25 -11.05 -12.62
N THR A 154 -7.15 -11.16 -13.36
CA THR A 154 -5.78 -11.17 -12.83
C THR A 154 -5.19 -9.76 -12.76
N PRO A 155 -4.25 -9.50 -11.83
CA PRO A 155 -3.55 -8.22 -11.76
C PRO A 155 -2.85 -7.85 -13.08
N ASN A 156 -2.18 -8.80 -13.73
CA ASN A 156 -1.46 -8.55 -14.97
C ASN A 156 -2.39 -8.15 -16.14
N GLN A 157 -3.60 -8.74 -16.22
CA GLN A 157 -4.60 -8.31 -17.22
C GLN A 157 -4.99 -6.85 -17.02
N LEU A 158 -5.13 -6.43 -15.76
CA LEU A 158 -5.43 -5.05 -15.43
C LEU A 158 -4.27 -4.11 -15.80
N THR A 159 -3.03 -4.48 -15.47
CA THR A 159 -1.83 -3.73 -15.87
C THR A 159 -1.76 -3.53 -17.40
N ILE A 160 -2.02 -4.58 -18.20
CA ILE A 160 -2.01 -4.50 -19.66
C ILE A 160 -3.10 -3.55 -20.16
N LEU A 161 -4.33 -3.68 -19.65
CA LEU A 161 -5.44 -2.81 -20.03
C LEU A 161 -5.14 -1.33 -19.71
N VAL A 162 -4.61 -1.06 -18.52
CA VAL A 162 -4.24 0.30 -18.09
C VAL A 162 -3.16 0.87 -19.00
N ASN A 163 -2.14 0.08 -19.36
CA ASN A 163 -1.10 0.50 -20.29
C ASN A 163 -1.66 0.84 -21.68
N ILE A 164 -2.58 0.02 -22.23
CA ILE A 164 -3.23 0.31 -23.51
C ILE A 164 -3.95 1.67 -23.44
N ILE A 165 -4.75 1.89 -22.39
CA ILE A 165 -5.46 3.16 -22.18
C ILE A 165 -4.46 4.32 -22.03
N ALA A 166 -3.35 4.11 -21.34
CA ALA A 166 -2.31 5.13 -21.19
C ALA A 166 -1.67 5.52 -22.53
N TYR A 167 -1.42 4.59 -23.45
CA TYR A 167 -0.94 4.97 -24.79
C TYR A 167 -2.02 5.61 -25.67
N ILE A 168 -3.30 5.26 -25.47
CA ILE A 168 -4.41 6.00 -26.08
C ILE A 168 -4.40 7.46 -25.63
N VAL A 169 -4.15 7.74 -24.34
CA VAL A 169 -3.97 9.12 -23.84
C VAL A 169 -2.84 9.85 -24.59
N ALA A 170 -1.69 9.19 -24.78
CA ALA A 170 -0.57 9.76 -25.52
C ALA A 170 -0.98 10.10 -26.96
N ALA A 171 -1.67 9.20 -27.64
CA ALA A 171 -2.17 9.43 -29.00
C ALA A 171 -3.18 10.59 -29.04
N LEU A 172 -4.11 10.66 -28.08
CA LEU A 172 -5.09 11.75 -27.99
C LEU A 172 -4.40 13.11 -27.80
N PHE A 173 -3.38 13.21 -26.93
CA PHE A 173 -2.59 14.43 -26.81
C PHE A 173 -1.85 14.78 -28.11
N PHE A 174 -1.26 13.79 -28.77
CA PHE A 174 -0.52 13.97 -30.01
C PHE A 174 -1.39 14.54 -31.14
N PHE A 175 -2.63 14.05 -31.26
CA PHE A 175 -3.59 14.52 -32.26
C PHE A 175 -4.40 15.75 -31.84
N GLY A 176 -4.21 16.27 -30.62
CA GLY A 176 -4.86 17.50 -30.15
C GLY A 176 -6.21 17.32 -29.47
N TYR A 177 -6.64 16.10 -29.16
CA TYR A 177 -7.83 15.82 -28.34
C TYR A 177 -7.55 16.05 -26.85
N LEU A 178 -7.23 17.29 -26.49
CA LEU A 178 -6.64 17.65 -25.19
C LEU A 178 -7.56 17.32 -24.00
N LEU A 179 -8.83 17.71 -24.06
CA LEU A 179 -9.76 17.52 -22.94
C LEU A 179 -10.05 16.03 -22.68
N PRO A 180 -10.44 15.21 -23.68
CA PRO A 180 -10.56 13.75 -23.48
C PRO A 180 -9.28 13.10 -22.99
N ALA A 181 -8.11 13.48 -23.54
CA ALA A 181 -6.82 12.96 -23.09
C ALA A 181 -6.60 13.26 -21.61
N SER A 182 -6.77 14.52 -21.19
CA SER A 182 -6.56 14.95 -19.82
C SER A 182 -7.50 14.25 -18.83
N ILE A 183 -8.79 14.12 -19.13
CA ILE A 183 -9.73 13.35 -18.29
C ILE A 183 -9.25 11.91 -18.14
N LEU A 184 -8.85 11.29 -19.25
CA LEU A 184 -8.40 9.90 -19.27
C LEU A 184 -7.07 9.70 -18.52
N THR A 185 -6.21 10.73 -18.38
CA THR A 185 -5.02 10.66 -17.50
C THR A 185 -5.39 10.39 -16.04
N PHE A 186 -6.50 10.96 -15.54
CA PHE A 186 -6.97 10.73 -14.17
C PHE A 186 -7.57 9.33 -14.02
N VAL A 187 -8.29 8.86 -15.04
CA VAL A 187 -8.80 7.48 -15.08
C VAL A 187 -7.65 6.48 -15.01
N VAL A 188 -6.61 6.66 -15.84
CA VAL A 188 -5.38 5.86 -15.77
C VAL A 188 -4.75 5.98 -14.39
N GLY A 189 -4.68 7.19 -13.82
CA GLY A 189 -4.13 7.43 -12.49
C GLY A 189 -4.83 6.68 -11.34
N ILE A 190 -6.13 6.42 -11.45
CA ILE A 190 -6.89 5.58 -10.52
C ILE A 190 -6.68 4.10 -10.85
N ALA A 191 -6.73 3.74 -12.14
CA ALA A 191 -6.68 2.36 -12.59
C ALA A 191 -5.30 1.69 -12.33
N ASP A 192 -4.23 2.46 -12.46
CA ASP A 192 -2.85 2.11 -12.14
C ASP A 192 -2.63 1.76 -10.66
N GLY A 193 -3.51 2.22 -9.76
CA GLY A 193 -3.47 1.84 -8.34
C GLY A 193 -4.13 0.48 -8.06
N LEU A 194 -4.91 -0.06 -9.00
CA LEU A 194 -5.78 -1.20 -8.78
C LEU A 194 -5.04 -2.54 -8.87
N ASP A 195 -4.13 -2.71 -9.82
CA ASP A 195 -3.44 -3.99 -10.09
C ASP A 195 -2.59 -4.45 -8.91
N GLY A 196 -1.73 -3.59 -8.38
CA GLY A 196 -0.90 -3.90 -7.22
C GLY A 196 -1.78 -4.17 -5.99
N LYS A 197 -2.90 -3.44 -5.83
CA LYS A 197 -3.83 -3.66 -4.72
C LYS A 197 -4.58 -4.98 -4.88
N LEU A 198 -5.07 -5.29 -6.07
CA LEU A 198 -5.71 -6.56 -6.40
C LEU A 198 -4.75 -7.74 -6.21
N ALA A 199 -3.48 -7.60 -6.60
CA ALA A 199 -2.45 -8.61 -6.40
C ALA A 199 -2.25 -8.94 -4.91
N ARG A 200 -2.30 -7.93 -4.04
CA ARG A 200 -2.19 -8.13 -2.59
C ARG A 200 -3.46 -8.72 -1.98
N VAL A 201 -4.64 -8.27 -2.41
CA VAL A 201 -5.93 -8.83 -1.97
C VAL A 201 -6.06 -10.31 -2.35
N LYS A 202 -5.65 -10.67 -3.56
CA LYS A 202 -5.70 -12.06 -4.06
C LYS A 202 -4.47 -12.92 -3.72
N LEU A 203 -3.49 -12.37 -2.98
CA LEU A 203 -2.20 -13.03 -2.71
C LEU A 203 -1.44 -13.49 -3.98
N LYS A 204 -1.63 -12.79 -5.11
CA LYS A 204 -1.01 -13.05 -6.42
C LYS A 204 0.12 -12.06 -6.75
N THR A 205 0.97 -11.73 -5.78
CA THR A 205 2.12 -10.85 -6.04
C THR A 205 3.20 -11.58 -6.82
N SER A 206 3.70 -11.00 -7.92
CA SER A 206 4.72 -11.62 -8.77
C SER A 206 6.00 -10.78 -8.81
N LYS A 207 7.14 -11.41 -9.18
CA LYS A 207 8.39 -10.68 -9.45
C LYS A 207 8.27 -9.81 -10.70
N ILE A 208 7.57 -10.28 -11.74
CA ILE A 208 7.35 -9.53 -12.99
C ILE A 208 6.58 -8.23 -12.73
N GLY A 209 5.61 -8.24 -11.80
CA GLY A 209 4.90 -7.02 -11.39
C GLY A 209 5.79 -5.92 -10.80
N SER A 210 7.06 -6.20 -10.49
CA SER A 210 8.01 -5.13 -10.14
C SER A 210 8.39 -4.21 -11.32
N LEU A 211 8.23 -4.69 -12.57
CA LEU A 211 8.49 -3.93 -13.79
C LEU A 211 7.38 -2.92 -14.14
N GLU A 212 6.20 -3.05 -13.52
CA GLU A 212 5.05 -2.14 -13.67
C GLU A 212 5.50 -0.67 -13.57
N HIS A 213 6.29 -0.35 -12.54
CA HIS A 213 6.76 1.02 -12.28
C HIS A 213 7.61 1.61 -13.43
N SER A 214 8.26 0.76 -14.24
CA SER A 214 9.02 1.17 -15.41
C SER A 214 8.11 1.50 -16.59
N PHE A 215 7.05 0.72 -16.80
CA PHE A 215 6.04 1.00 -17.83
C PHE A 215 5.26 2.28 -17.48
N ASP A 216 4.97 2.50 -16.20
CA ASP A 216 4.32 3.73 -15.71
C ASP A 216 5.11 4.98 -16.05
N LEU A 217 6.43 4.89 -15.87
CA LEU A 217 7.34 5.96 -16.24
C LEU A 217 7.33 6.19 -17.76
N LEU A 218 7.33 5.12 -18.55
CA LEU A 218 7.40 5.20 -20.01
C LEU A 218 6.17 5.87 -20.62
N PHE A 219 4.96 5.49 -20.21
CA PHE A 219 3.77 6.17 -20.73
C PHE A 219 3.62 7.60 -20.19
N GLU A 220 4.07 7.88 -18.96
CA GLU A 220 4.05 9.24 -18.40
C GLU A 220 4.94 10.18 -19.21
N PHE A 221 6.15 9.75 -19.58
CA PHE A 221 7.00 10.50 -20.49
C PHE A 221 6.38 10.63 -21.88
N SER A 222 5.72 9.58 -22.36
CA SER A 222 5.01 9.64 -23.64
C SER A 222 3.92 10.71 -23.65
N TRP A 223 3.21 10.94 -22.54
CA TRP A 223 2.22 12.02 -22.41
C TRP A 223 2.86 13.40 -22.52
N PHE A 224 3.95 13.64 -21.79
CA PHE A 224 4.66 14.93 -21.85
C PHE A 224 5.21 15.20 -23.26
N ILE A 225 5.78 14.18 -23.91
CA ILE A 225 6.29 14.29 -25.27
C ILE A 225 5.15 14.61 -26.24
N ALA A 226 4.06 13.84 -26.19
CA ALA A 226 2.91 14.02 -27.09
C ALA A 226 2.27 15.41 -26.94
N LEU A 227 2.03 15.86 -25.70
CA LEU A 227 1.46 17.17 -25.40
C LEU A 227 2.39 18.30 -25.88
N SER A 228 3.68 18.20 -25.57
CA SER A 228 4.66 19.24 -25.93
C SER A 228 4.90 19.32 -27.42
N TRP A 229 4.90 18.17 -28.11
CA TRP A 229 4.95 18.11 -29.57
C TRP A 229 3.74 18.77 -30.21
N PHE A 230 2.53 18.42 -29.76
CA PHE A 230 1.29 19.04 -30.24
C PHE A 230 1.30 20.56 -30.05
N LEU A 231 1.72 21.04 -28.87
CA LEU A 231 1.84 22.46 -28.57
C LEU A 231 2.88 23.15 -29.46
N SER A 232 4.04 22.52 -29.65
CA SER A 232 5.10 23.10 -30.48
C SER A 232 4.68 23.25 -31.94
N ARG A 233 4.06 22.20 -32.51
CA ARG A 233 3.53 22.23 -33.88
C ARG A 233 2.42 23.28 -34.04
N SER A 234 1.51 23.36 -33.07
CA SER A 234 0.34 24.24 -33.16
C SER A 234 0.66 25.72 -32.94
N THR A 235 1.68 26.02 -32.12
CA THR A 235 2.08 27.40 -31.79
C THR A 235 3.26 27.91 -32.62
N GLY A 236 3.96 27.02 -33.34
CA GLY A 236 5.21 27.34 -34.04
C GLY A 236 6.40 27.61 -33.12
N ASN A 237 6.26 27.35 -31.81
CA ASN A 237 7.27 27.64 -30.80
C ASN A 237 7.95 26.36 -30.30
N SER A 238 9.28 26.36 -30.16
CA SER A 238 10.04 25.21 -29.63
C SER A 238 10.10 25.14 -28.10
N ILE A 239 9.65 26.19 -27.39
CA ILE A 239 9.66 26.25 -25.91
C ILE A 239 8.99 25.03 -25.25
N PRO A 240 7.80 24.54 -25.68
CA PRO A 240 7.19 23.37 -25.07
C PRO A 240 8.10 22.13 -25.08
N LEU A 241 8.85 21.90 -26.16
CA LEU A 241 9.79 20.78 -26.27
C LEU A 241 10.99 20.95 -25.33
N ILE A 242 11.52 22.16 -25.22
CA ILE A 242 12.61 22.46 -24.27
C ILE A 242 12.15 22.20 -22.83
N LEU A 243 10.97 22.69 -22.46
CA LEU A 243 10.38 22.44 -21.14
C LEU A 243 10.20 20.93 -20.89
N CYS A 244 9.70 20.19 -21.88
CA CYS A 244 9.52 18.74 -21.81
C CYS A 244 10.84 18.00 -21.49
N ILE A 245 11.93 18.35 -22.17
CA ILE A 245 13.25 17.73 -21.95
C ILE A 245 13.67 17.90 -20.48
N PHE A 246 13.58 19.10 -19.92
CA PHE A 246 13.95 19.33 -18.52
C PHE A 246 12.97 18.71 -17.52
N ILE A 247 11.67 18.67 -17.82
CA ILE A 247 10.67 17.97 -17.01
C ILE A 247 11.03 16.47 -16.92
N ILE A 248 11.28 15.83 -18.06
CA ILE A 248 11.68 14.41 -18.13
C ILE A 248 12.99 14.19 -17.37
N LEU A 249 13.98 15.08 -17.57
CA LEU A 249 15.26 15.01 -16.87
C LEU A 249 15.08 15.03 -15.35
N PHE A 250 14.35 16.02 -14.81
CA PHE A 250 14.13 16.11 -13.36
C PHE A 250 13.30 14.94 -12.83
N ILE A 251 12.27 14.50 -13.56
CA ILE A 251 11.47 13.34 -13.17
C ILE A 251 12.30 12.07 -13.11
N ALA A 252 13.07 11.79 -14.16
CA ALA A 252 13.97 10.64 -14.21
C ALA A 252 14.98 10.69 -13.05
N PHE A 253 15.59 11.86 -12.82
CA PHE A 253 16.59 12.05 -11.79
C PHE A 253 16.04 11.84 -10.38
N TYR A 254 14.95 12.52 -9.99
CA TYR A 254 14.43 12.37 -8.62
C TYR A 254 13.87 10.97 -8.38
N ARG A 255 13.32 10.29 -9.40
CA ARG A 255 12.89 8.88 -9.28
C ARG A 255 14.08 7.95 -9.11
N HIS A 256 15.17 8.19 -9.84
CA HIS A 256 16.40 7.44 -9.66
C HIS A 256 16.95 7.58 -8.24
N ILE A 257 17.08 8.81 -7.73
CA ILE A 257 17.49 9.07 -6.33
C ILE A 257 16.59 8.33 -5.34
N TYR A 258 15.27 8.40 -5.53
CA TYR A 258 14.30 7.74 -4.66
C TYR A 258 14.48 6.22 -4.65
N ASP A 259 14.67 5.59 -5.82
CA ASP A 259 14.84 4.14 -5.91
C ASP A 259 16.21 3.67 -5.37
N GLN A 260 17.28 4.41 -5.66
CA GLN A 260 18.62 4.14 -5.07
C GLN A 260 18.59 4.23 -3.55
N PHE A 261 17.99 5.29 -3.00
CA PHE A 261 17.80 5.42 -1.55
C PHE A 261 17.04 4.22 -0.98
N ARG A 262 15.94 3.81 -1.62
CA ARG A 262 15.15 2.67 -1.17
C ARG A 262 15.95 1.37 -1.18
N ARG A 263 16.76 1.13 -2.21
CA ARG A 263 17.63 -0.05 -2.31
C ARG A 263 18.72 -0.05 -1.24
N ALA A 264 19.39 1.09 -1.05
CA ALA A 264 20.49 1.21 -0.09
C ALA A 264 20.03 1.14 1.38
N MET A 265 18.88 1.77 1.69
CA MET A 265 18.41 1.91 3.07
C MET A 265 17.36 0.88 3.47
N GLY A 266 16.89 0.04 2.54
CA GLY A 266 15.80 -0.93 2.76
C GLY A 266 14.43 -0.29 3.06
N ARG A 267 14.32 1.04 3.05
CA ARG A 267 13.14 1.81 3.45
C ARG A 267 12.82 2.93 2.46
N SER A 268 11.56 3.32 2.35
CA SER A 268 11.15 4.45 1.51
C SER A 268 11.68 5.78 2.07
N LEU A 269 12.13 6.67 1.18
CA LEU A 269 12.51 8.04 1.54
C LEU A 269 11.35 8.78 2.19
N ASP A 270 10.14 8.59 1.69
CA ASP A 270 8.90 9.25 2.17
C ASP A 270 8.55 8.95 3.64
N ASP A 271 9.09 7.86 4.19
CA ASP A 271 8.83 7.43 5.56
C ASP A 271 10.04 7.63 6.49
N SER A 272 11.14 8.15 5.95
CA SER A 272 12.44 8.26 6.62
C SER A 272 12.49 9.33 7.71
N GLY A 273 11.58 10.30 7.68
CA GLY A 273 11.47 11.36 8.68
C GLY A 273 10.12 12.09 8.64
N GLY A 274 9.90 12.97 9.62
CA GLY A 274 8.64 13.72 9.73
C GLY A 274 8.42 14.74 8.61
N PHE A 275 9.52 15.33 8.11
CA PHE A 275 9.47 16.27 6.98
C PHE A 275 9.06 15.55 5.68
N GLU A 276 9.68 14.42 5.38
CA GLU A 276 9.41 13.61 4.18
C GLU A 276 7.97 13.14 4.14
N ARG A 277 7.43 12.73 5.29
CA ARG A 277 6.02 12.32 5.41
C ARG A 277 5.04 13.43 5.08
N LYS A 278 5.39 14.69 5.34
CA LYS A 278 4.59 15.86 4.96
C LYS A 278 4.84 16.21 3.49
N PHE A 279 6.10 16.28 3.09
CA PHE A 279 6.51 16.69 1.75
C PHE A 279 5.99 15.75 0.66
N LYS A 280 5.93 14.43 0.90
CA LYS A 280 5.40 13.48 -0.10
C LYS A 280 4.03 13.87 -0.65
N LYS A 281 3.16 14.45 0.20
CA LYS A 281 1.81 14.89 -0.21
C LYS A 281 1.82 15.92 -1.34
N ILE A 282 2.86 16.75 -1.39
CA ILE A 282 3.03 17.84 -2.36
C ILE A 282 4.20 17.59 -3.32
N ALA A 283 4.93 16.48 -3.19
CA ALA A 283 6.08 16.19 -4.02
C ALA A 283 5.63 15.90 -5.47
N GLY A 284 6.46 16.26 -6.44
CA GLY A 284 6.20 16.07 -7.85
C GLY A 284 5.84 14.64 -8.22
N ARG A 285 4.64 14.46 -8.79
CA ARG A 285 4.07 13.16 -9.21
C ARG A 285 3.10 13.38 -10.36
N ARG A 286 2.96 12.37 -11.23
CA ARG A 286 2.00 12.32 -12.35
C ARG A 286 0.62 12.89 -11.99
N ASN A 287 0.04 12.40 -10.91
CA ASN A 287 -1.28 12.81 -10.42
C ASN A 287 -1.37 14.32 -10.14
N LEU A 288 -0.32 14.92 -9.59
CA LEU A 288 -0.27 16.36 -9.32
C LEU A 288 0.05 17.17 -10.58
N TYR A 289 0.76 16.61 -11.55
CA TYR A 289 1.05 17.24 -12.84
C TYR A 289 -0.17 17.27 -13.78
N ASN A 290 -1.06 16.28 -13.68
CA ASN A 290 -2.29 16.24 -14.48
C ASN A 290 -3.25 17.38 -14.12
N ILE A 291 -3.22 17.88 -12.87
CA ILE A 291 -4.07 18.99 -12.40
C ILE A 291 -3.80 20.30 -13.18
N PRO A 292 -2.58 20.87 -13.19
CA PRO A 292 -2.29 22.09 -13.95
C PRO A 292 -2.47 21.89 -15.46
N ILE A 293 -2.27 20.68 -16.00
CA ILE A 293 -2.59 20.37 -17.41
C ILE A 293 -4.10 20.51 -17.66
N LEU A 294 -4.94 19.88 -16.83
CA LEU A 294 -6.40 19.98 -16.96
C LEU A 294 -6.87 21.43 -16.83
N VAL A 295 -6.39 22.16 -15.83
CA VAL A 295 -6.71 23.58 -15.64
C VAL A 295 -6.30 24.39 -16.86
N GLY A 296 -5.09 24.17 -17.39
CA GLY A 296 -4.63 24.85 -18.60
C GLY A 296 -5.53 24.58 -19.80
N ILE A 297 -5.96 23.32 -20.00
CA ILE A 297 -6.88 22.92 -21.08
C ILE A 297 -8.25 23.58 -20.95
N LEU A 298 -8.80 23.63 -19.74
CA LEU A 298 -10.10 24.28 -19.49
C LEU A 298 -10.05 25.79 -19.71
N LEU A 299 -8.88 26.42 -19.60
CA LEU A 299 -8.67 27.85 -19.88
C LEU A 299 -8.43 28.16 -21.36
N VAL A 300 -8.16 27.16 -22.21
CA VAL A 300 -7.91 27.39 -23.66
C VAL A 300 -9.05 28.14 -24.34
N PRO A 301 -10.35 27.80 -24.14
CA PRO A 301 -11.45 28.51 -24.78
C PRO A 301 -11.58 29.98 -24.35
N LEU A 302 -11.08 30.34 -23.16
CA LEU A 302 -11.16 31.69 -22.59
C LEU A 302 -9.93 32.56 -22.90
N CYS A 303 -8.80 31.93 -23.19
CA CYS A 303 -7.53 32.60 -23.39
C CYS A 303 -6.95 32.21 -24.77
N SER A 304 -5.97 31.32 -24.79
CA SER A 304 -5.35 30.79 -26.00
C SER A 304 -4.62 29.48 -25.66
N LEU A 305 -4.20 28.76 -26.69
CA LEU A 305 -3.42 27.52 -26.53
C LEU A 305 -2.10 27.75 -25.77
N ASN A 306 -1.54 28.97 -25.80
CA ASN A 306 -0.31 29.33 -25.09
C ASN A 306 -0.44 29.24 -23.57
N VAL A 307 -1.65 29.24 -23.01
CA VAL A 307 -1.85 29.05 -21.56
C VAL A 307 -1.30 27.71 -21.07
N LEU A 308 -1.30 26.67 -21.92
CA LEU A 308 -0.74 25.36 -21.55
C LEU A 308 0.77 25.40 -21.31
N ILE A 309 1.49 26.40 -21.85
CA ILE A 309 2.91 26.58 -21.58
C ILE A 309 3.13 26.87 -20.08
N TYR A 310 2.24 27.62 -19.44
CA TYR A 310 2.33 27.87 -18.00
C TYR A 310 2.15 26.60 -17.17
N SER A 311 1.31 25.65 -17.63
CA SER A 311 1.20 24.33 -17.00
C SER A 311 2.54 23.59 -17.06
N LEU A 312 3.23 23.60 -18.21
CA LEU A 312 4.55 22.99 -18.36
C LEU A 312 5.61 23.70 -17.50
N ILE A 313 5.60 25.04 -17.45
CA ILE A 313 6.50 25.81 -16.59
C ILE A 313 6.29 25.45 -15.11
N PHE A 314 5.04 25.36 -14.66
CA PHE A 314 4.73 24.94 -13.30
C PHE A 314 5.29 23.52 -13.01
N ILE A 315 5.07 22.57 -13.92
CA ILE A 315 5.57 21.19 -13.77
C ILE A 315 7.10 21.15 -13.75
N LEU A 316 7.76 21.97 -14.57
CA LEU A 316 9.22 22.09 -14.57
C LEU A 316 9.74 22.54 -13.20
N PHE A 317 9.22 23.64 -12.66
CA PHE A 317 9.63 24.12 -11.34
C PHE A 317 9.30 23.12 -10.24
N HIS A 318 8.11 22.52 -10.28
CA HIS A 318 7.66 21.56 -9.28
C HIS A 318 8.52 20.29 -9.27
N SER A 319 8.85 19.76 -10.45
CA SER A 319 9.76 18.60 -10.61
C SER A 319 11.19 18.94 -10.19
N GLY A 320 11.70 20.13 -10.54
CA GLY A 320 13.03 20.61 -10.13
C GLY A 320 13.15 20.78 -8.61
N ILE A 321 12.17 21.42 -7.96
CA ILE A 321 12.12 21.55 -6.49
C ILE A 321 12.09 20.17 -5.83
N THR A 322 11.30 19.24 -6.38
CA THR A 322 11.22 17.86 -5.88
C THR A 322 12.56 17.14 -6.00
N ALA A 323 13.27 17.32 -7.12
CA ALA A 323 14.60 16.76 -7.34
C ALA A 323 15.63 17.26 -6.33
N VAL A 324 15.67 18.57 -6.08
CA VAL A 324 16.57 19.17 -5.09
C VAL A 324 16.26 18.63 -3.69
N ILE A 325 14.99 18.67 -3.28
CA ILE A 325 14.58 18.24 -1.94
C ILE A 325 14.87 16.75 -1.74
N TYR A 326 14.49 15.87 -2.67
CA TYR A 326 14.76 14.45 -2.54
C TYR A 326 16.26 14.14 -2.47
N SER A 327 17.09 14.83 -3.25
CA SER A 327 18.55 14.66 -3.20
C SER A 327 19.12 15.06 -1.84
N LEU A 328 18.78 16.26 -1.35
CA LEU A 328 19.24 16.75 -0.05
C LEU A 328 18.80 15.84 1.10
N ARG A 329 17.55 15.38 1.07
CA ARG A 329 17.01 14.51 2.13
C ARG A 329 17.59 13.09 2.06
N ALA A 330 17.78 12.53 0.86
CA ALA A 330 18.44 11.24 0.69
C ALA A 330 19.88 11.28 1.25
N MET A 331 20.68 12.27 0.84
CA MET A 331 22.05 12.47 1.35
C MET A 331 22.07 12.60 2.87
N LYS A 332 21.19 13.44 3.44
CA LYS A 332 21.10 13.63 4.89
C LYS A 332 20.85 12.31 5.64
N HIS A 333 19.89 11.51 5.18
CA HIS A 333 19.54 10.25 5.85
C HIS A 333 20.62 9.19 5.70
N MET A 334 21.22 9.06 4.52
CA MET A 334 22.31 8.11 4.28
C MET A 334 23.55 8.48 5.11
N TYR A 335 23.97 9.74 5.08
CA TYR A 335 25.06 10.26 5.90
C TYR A 335 24.82 9.99 7.40
N SER A 336 23.60 10.23 7.89
CA SER A 336 23.27 9.96 9.30
C SER A 336 23.34 8.48 9.68
N MET A 337 23.14 7.57 8.72
CA MET A 337 23.23 6.13 8.96
C MET A 337 24.67 5.65 8.99
N ASP A 338 25.51 6.18 8.10
CA ASP A 338 26.94 5.88 8.08
C ASP A 338 27.62 6.29 9.40
N HIS A 339 27.20 7.41 9.99
CA HIS A 339 27.77 7.95 11.23
C HIS A 339 27.07 7.46 12.52
N LYS A 340 25.99 6.66 12.41
CA LYS A 340 25.33 6.01 13.56
C LYS A 340 25.88 4.63 13.88
N LYS A 341 26.76 4.08 13.04
CA LYS A 341 27.40 2.77 13.22
C LYS A 341 28.69 2.82 14.04
N ILE A 342 28.88 3.82 14.91
CA ILE A 342 29.98 3.88 15.90
C ILE A 342 29.41 3.61 17.28
#